data_AF-A0A1W9ZLA6-F1
#
_entry.id   AF-A0A1W9ZLA6-F1
#
_cell.length_a   1.000
_cell.length_b   1.000
_cell.length_c   1.000
_cell.angle_alpha   90.00
_cell.angle_beta   90.00
_cell.angle_gamma   90.00
#
_symmetry.space_group_name_H-M   'P 1'
#
loop_
_entity.id
_entity.type
_entity.pdbx_description
1 polymer ?
#
loop_
_entity_poly.entity_id
_entity_poly.type
_entity_poly.pdbx_seq_one_letter_code
_entity_poly.pdbx_strand_id
1 'polypeptide(L)'
;MPGWPAAAVPLESGDQATPCRSEQVAVTASPAEGAVGHRAVTLVFTLAGGAEPCTLTGYAWVDSGAGGPLIHAEPTPRGYLGGLPAGVNEPPTVILSISTQGQAIVEGTAVDADGKPCPTYTDLMVNPPDTTDVATVSATIDACALQVHPITAV
;
A
#
# COMPACT_ATOMS: atom_id res chain seq x y z
N MET A 1 45.89 40.36 12.94
CA MET A 1 44.49 39.93 13.08
C MET A 1 44.44 38.43 12.81
N PRO A 2 44.43 37.54 13.82
CA PRO A 2 44.41 36.10 13.58
C PRO A 2 42.98 35.64 13.28
N GLY A 3 42.80 35.00 12.12
CA GLY A 3 41.52 34.47 11.65
C GLY A 3 41.07 33.24 12.44
N TRP A 4 39.76 33.16 12.68
CA TRP A 4 39.11 32.00 13.30
C TRP A 4 39.12 30.79 12.36
N PRO A 5 39.26 29.55 12.87
CA PRO A 5 38.99 28.37 12.07
C PRO A 5 37.48 28.25 11.87
N ALA A 6 37.06 28.12 10.61
CA ALA A 6 35.72 27.66 10.29
C ALA A 6 35.60 26.19 10.71
N ALA A 7 34.76 25.91 11.70
CA ALA A 7 34.38 24.54 12.03
C ALA A 7 33.48 24.01 10.89
N ALA A 8 33.91 22.93 10.25
CA ALA A 8 33.05 22.18 9.35
C ALA A 8 31.95 21.51 10.19
N VAL A 9 30.70 21.88 9.95
CA VAL A 9 29.55 21.11 10.44
C VAL A 9 29.60 19.72 9.80
N PRO A 10 29.45 18.63 10.57
CA PRO A 10 29.28 17.30 9.98
C PRO A 10 28.03 17.34 9.10
N LEU A 11 28.14 16.91 7.84
CA LEU A 11 26.97 16.54 7.06
C LEU A 11 26.40 15.29 7.74
N GLU A 12 25.33 15.47 8.50
CA GLU A 12 24.51 14.37 9.00
C GLU A 12 24.22 13.42 7.83
N SER A 13 24.77 12.22 7.96
CA SER A 13 24.59 11.16 6.98
C SER A 13 23.16 10.67 7.06
N GLY A 14 22.37 10.97 6.02
CA GLY A 14 21.12 10.30 5.71
C GLY A 14 19.89 10.93 6.38
N ASP A 15 19.24 11.82 5.65
CA ASP A 15 17.84 12.19 5.84
C ASP A 15 16.99 10.91 5.86
N GLN A 16 16.73 10.36 7.05
CA GLN A 16 15.70 9.33 7.20
C GLN A 16 14.38 10.07 7.06
N ALA A 17 13.84 10.08 5.83
CA ALA A 17 12.55 10.69 5.53
C ALA A 17 11.52 10.26 6.59
N THR A 18 10.86 11.25 7.19
CA THR A 18 9.92 11.06 8.30
C THR A 18 8.74 10.19 7.86
N PRO A 19 8.14 9.36 8.73
CA PRO A 19 6.93 8.62 8.38
C PRO A 19 5.84 9.53 7.83
N CYS A 20 5.13 9.07 6.81
CA CYS A 20 4.05 9.84 6.20
C CYS A 20 2.90 10.06 7.19
N ARG A 21 2.34 11.26 7.17
CA ARG A 21 1.06 11.56 7.81
C ARG A 21 -0.09 11.23 6.87
N SER A 22 -1.27 11.03 7.45
CA SER A 22 -2.48 10.66 6.71
C SER A 22 -2.77 11.62 5.55
N GLU A 23 -2.68 12.93 5.77
CA GLU A 23 -2.98 13.96 4.77
C GLU A 23 -1.96 14.05 3.63
N GLN A 24 -0.79 13.41 3.78
CA GLN A 24 0.28 13.43 2.79
C GLN A 24 0.15 12.30 1.76
N VAL A 25 -0.76 11.34 1.94
CA VAL A 25 -0.84 10.14 1.10
C VAL A 25 -2.16 10.13 0.33
N ALA A 26 -2.07 10.18 -0.98
CA ALA A 26 -3.18 9.91 -1.87
C ALA A 26 -3.15 8.44 -2.33
N VAL A 27 -4.32 7.80 -2.35
CA VAL A 27 -4.47 6.39 -2.74
C VAL A 27 -5.35 6.30 -3.99
N THR A 28 -4.91 5.53 -4.97
CA THR A 28 -5.71 5.13 -6.14
C THR A 28 -5.64 3.62 -6.32
N ALA A 29 -6.53 3.08 -7.16
CA ALA A 29 -6.59 1.66 -7.45
C ALA A 29 -6.57 1.42 -8.97
N SER A 30 -5.88 0.35 -9.39
CA SER A 30 -5.98 -0.17 -10.76
C SER A 30 -7.30 -0.92 -10.98
N PRO A 31 -7.72 -1.13 -12.23
CA PRO A 31 -8.70 -2.17 -12.53
C PRO A 31 -8.23 -3.52 -11.99
N ALA A 32 -9.19 -4.39 -11.63
CA ALA A 32 -8.85 -5.72 -11.17
C ALA A 32 -8.33 -6.61 -12.31
N GLU A 33 -7.28 -7.35 -11.99
CA GLU A 33 -6.72 -8.42 -12.82
C GLU A 33 -7.09 -9.77 -12.22
N GLY A 34 -6.91 -10.86 -12.96
CA GLY A 34 -7.25 -12.18 -12.45
C GLY A 34 -6.48 -13.31 -13.10
N ALA A 35 -6.17 -14.33 -12.29
CA ALA A 35 -5.59 -15.58 -12.74
C ALA A 35 -6.01 -16.72 -11.83
N VAL A 36 -6.40 -17.86 -12.42
CA VAL A 36 -6.69 -19.13 -11.72
C VAL A 36 -7.61 -18.96 -10.49
N GLY A 37 -8.68 -18.18 -10.65
CA GLY A 37 -9.65 -17.94 -9.57
C GLY A 37 -9.26 -16.83 -8.57
N HIS A 38 -8.05 -16.29 -8.65
CA HIS A 38 -7.66 -15.11 -7.90
C HIS A 38 -8.04 -13.83 -8.66
N ARG A 39 -8.20 -12.75 -7.90
CA ARG A 39 -8.35 -11.37 -8.37
C ARG A 39 -7.33 -10.51 -7.65
N ALA A 40 -6.76 -9.53 -8.34
CA ALA A 40 -5.86 -8.56 -7.73
C ALA A 40 -6.26 -7.14 -8.12
N VAL A 41 -6.21 -6.24 -7.15
CA VAL A 41 -6.23 -4.79 -7.37
C VAL A 41 -4.90 -4.24 -6.88
N THR A 42 -4.23 -3.44 -7.71
CA THR A 42 -3.03 -2.73 -7.29
C THR A 42 -3.43 -1.38 -6.73
N LEU A 43 -3.17 -1.18 -5.45
CA LEU A 43 -3.25 0.12 -4.79
C LEU A 43 -1.96 0.90 -5.08
N VAL A 44 -2.09 2.16 -5.47
CA VAL A 44 -0.97 3.07 -5.71
C VAL A 44 -1.02 4.20 -4.69
N PHE A 45 0.08 4.37 -3.97
CA PHE A 45 0.26 5.39 -2.94
C PHE A 45 1.18 6.47 -3.49
N THR A 46 0.67 7.69 -3.51
CA THR A 46 1.40 8.86 -4.03
C THR A 46 1.41 9.98 -3.00
N LEU A 47 2.39 10.86 -3.11
CA LEU A 47 2.45 12.04 -2.29
C LEU A 47 1.33 13.01 -2.71
N ALA A 48 0.51 13.45 -1.76
CA ALA A 48 -0.48 14.49 -1.98
C ALA A 48 0.23 15.79 -2.42
N GLY A 49 -0.40 16.54 -3.33
CA GLY A 49 0.24 17.69 -3.97
C GLY A 49 0.77 18.71 -2.96
N GLY A 50 2.08 18.98 -3.03
CA GLY A 50 2.75 19.98 -2.17
C GLY A 50 3.21 19.47 -0.81
N ALA A 51 3.06 18.19 -0.51
CA ALA A 51 3.67 17.59 0.69
C ALA A 51 5.18 17.34 0.49
N GLU A 52 5.92 17.30 1.59
CA GLU A 52 7.34 16.91 1.61
C GLU A 52 7.49 15.38 1.55
N PRO A 53 8.62 14.87 1.02
CA PRO A 53 8.90 13.44 0.98
C PRO A 53 8.79 12.77 2.36
N CYS A 54 8.25 11.55 2.38
CA CYS A 54 8.00 10.81 3.60
C CYS A 54 8.10 9.30 3.37
N THR A 55 8.08 8.51 4.45
CA THR A 55 8.21 7.05 4.36
C THR A 55 6.91 6.31 4.68
N LEU A 56 6.68 5.21 3.96
CA LEU A 56 5.66 4.20 4.26
C LEU A 56 6.34 2.83 4.39
N THR A 57 5.93 2.05 5.38
CA THR A 57 6.42 0.69 5.62
C THR A 57 5.27 -0.20 6.04
N GLY A 58 5.30 -1.48 5.67
CA GLY A 58 4.32 -2.45 6.16
C GLY A 58 3.14 -2.63 5.22
N TYR A 59 1.94 -2.73 5.78
CA TYR A 59 0.71 -3.10 5.08
C TYR A 59 -0.32 -1.99 5.22
N ALA A 60 -1.06 -1.70 4.16
CA ALA A 60 -2.26 -0.89 4.28
C ALA A 60 -3.35 -1.72 4.97
N TRP A 61 -4.20 -1.07 5.77
CA TRP A 61 -5.46 -1.70 6.17
C TRP A 61 -6.45 -1.55 5.03
N VAL A 62 -7.10 -2.66 4.66
CA VAL A 62 -8.04 -2.68 3.54
C VAL A 62 -9.29 -3.44 3.95
N ASP A 63 -10.42 -2.76 3.83
CA ASP A 63 -11.75 -3.34 3.98
C ASP A 63 -12.48 -3.28 2.64
N SER A 64 -13.36 -4.24 2.40
CA SER A 64 -14.27 -4.18 1.26
C SER A 64 -15.30 -3.07 1.43
N GLY A 65 -15.66 -2.43 0.32
CA GLY A 65 -16.75 -1.48 0.24
C GLY A 65 -18.11 -2.10 -0.04
N ALA A 66 -18.91 -1.42 -0.87
CA ALA A 66 -20.23 -1.90 -1.26
C ALA A 66 -20.15 -3.14 -2.16
N GLY A 67 -21.11 -4.07 -2.02
CA GLY A 67 -21.25 -5.25 -2.88
C GLY A 67 -21.57 -6.55 -2.15
N GLY A 68 -21.23 -6.63 -0.86
CA GLY A 68 -21.46 -7.82 -0.03
C GLY A 68 -21.28 -7.53 1.46
N PRO A 69 -21.19 -8.57 2.29
CA PRO A 69 -20.77 -8.44 3.68
C PRO A 69 -19.38 -7.79 3.77
N LEU A 70 -19.13 -7.05 4.85
CA LEU A 70 -17.82 -6.47 5.10
C LEU A 70 -16.78 -7.58 5.26
N ILE A 71 -15.71 -7.54 4.46
CA ILE A 71 -14.54 -8.40 4.59
C ILE A 71 -13.29 -7.55 4.82
N HIS A 72 -12.45 -8.04 5.72
CA HIS A 72 -11.20 -7.42 6.12
C HIS A 72 -10.04 -8.14 5.44
N ALA A 73 -9.11 -7.40 4.84
CA ALA A 73 -7.95 -8.00 4.20
C ALA A 73 -6.93 -8.48 5.24
N GLU A 74 -6.48 -9.73 5.10
CA GLU A 74 -5.44 -10.30 5.95
C GLU A 74 -4.04 -9.86 5.46
N PRO A 75 -3.21 -9.22 6.31
CA PRO A 75 -1.83 -8.90 5.98
C PRO A 75 -1.03 -10.17 5.69
N THR A 76 -0.62 -10.33 4.44
CA THR A 76 0.05 -11.54 3.97
C THR A 76 1.33 -11.17 3.23
N PRO A 77 2.52 -11.66 3.64
CA PRO A 77 3.76 -11.29 2.97
C PRO A 77 3.79 -11.63 1.48
N ARG A 78 3.12 -12.72 1.09
CA ARG A 78 3.13 -13.32 -0.26
C ARG A 78 1.80 -14.02 -0.57
N GLY A 79 1.30 -13.85 -1.78
CA GLY A 79 0.07 -14.47 -2.31
C GLY A 79 0.31 -15.07 -3.69
N TYR A 80 -0.77 -15.37 -4.40
CA TYR A 80 -0.69 -15.94 -5.75
C TYR A 80 -0.29 -14.89 -6.80
N LEU A 81 -0.84 -13.68 -6.68
CA LEU A 81 -0.69 -12.56 -7.60
C LEU A 81 0.32 -11.51 -7.13
N GLY A 82 0.77 -11.56 -5.87
CA GLY A 82 1.65 -10.50 -5.37
C GLY A 82 2.40 -10.80 -4.07
N GLY A 83 3.02 -9.74 -3.57
CA GLY A 83 3.80 -9.75 -2.34
C GLY A 83 5.31 -9.76 -2.54
N LEU A 84 6.00 -10.03 -1.44
CA LEU A 84 7.46 -9.93 -1.36
C LEU A 84 8.15 -11.03 -2.19
N PRO A 85 9.37 -10.77 -2.67
CA PRO A 85 10.20 -11.82 -3.26
C PRO A 85 10.41 -13.02 -2.33
N ALA A 86 10.71 -14.18 -2.94
CA ALA A 86 11.07 -15.37 -2.17
C ALA A 86 12.30 -15.10 -1.29
N GLY A 87 12.22 -15.52 -0.02
CA GLY A 87 13.29 -15.30 0.96
C GLY A 87 13.27 -13.94 1.68
N VAL A 88 12.43 -12.99 1.23
CA VAL A 88 12.20 -11.71 1.92
C VAL A 88 10.93 -11.81 2.75
N ASN A 89 11.01 -11.53 4.05
CA ASN A 89 9.85 -11.61 4.97
C ASN A 89 9.55 -10.28 5.66
N GLU A 90 10.45 -9.31 5.56
CA GLU A 90 10.26 -7.98 6.14
C GLU A 90 9.78 -7.02 5.06
N PRO A 91 8.67 -6.30 5.29
CA PRO A 91 8.23 -5.20 4.43
C PRO A 91 9.35 -4.16 4.24
N PRO A 92 9.64 -3.74 2.99
CA PRO A 92 10.60 -2.65 2.77
C PRO A 92 10.01 -1.31 3.24
N THR A 93 10.91 -0.35 3.48
CA THR A 93 10.53 1.06 3.62
C THR A 93 10.54 1.73 2.25
N VAL A 94 9.42 2.35 1.90
CA VAL A 94 9.23 3.08 0.65
C VAL A 94 9.28 4.58 0.94
N ILE A 95 10.10 5.32 0.19
CA ILE A 95 10.10 6.79 0.23
C ILE A 95 9.12 7.29 -0.83
N LEU A 96 8.06 7.95 -0.40
CA LEU A 96 7.17 8.70 -1.29
C LEU A 96 7.77 10.07 -1.58
N SER A 97 7.83 10.42 -2.86
CA SER A 97 8.33 11.71 -3.34
C SER A 97 7.60 12.12 -4.62
N ILE A 98 7.96 13.26 -5.20
CA ILE A 98 7.43 13.67 -6.51
C ILE A 98 7.79 12.68 -7.64
N SER A 99 8.87 11.90 -7.47
CA SER A 99 9.37 10.95 -8.47
C SER A 99 9.18 9.48 -8.09
N THR A 100 8.68 9.20 -6.88
CA THR A 100 8.62 7.83 -6.34
C THR A 100 7.26 7.57 -5.73
N GLN A 101 6.68 6.43 -6.08
CA GLN A 101 5.38 5.99 -5.61
C GLN A 101 5.55 4.65 -4.89
N GLY A 102 4.61 4.36 -3.99
CA GLY A 102 4.46 3.04 -3.40
C GLY A 102 3.31 2.29 -4.07
N GLN A 103 3.35 0.97 -4.02
CA GLN A 103 2.26 0.12 -4.44
C GLN A 103 2.04 -1.03 -3.46
N ALA A 104 0.80 -1.48 -3.33
CA ALA A 104 0.46 -2.71 -2.61
C ALA A 104 -0.60 -3.47 -3.41
N ILE A 105 -0.53 -4.79 -3.41
CA ILE A 105 -1.51 -5.64 -4.09
C ILE A 105 -2.53 -6.12 -3.05
N VAL A 106 -3.81 -5.91 -3.36
CA VAL A 106 -4.94 -6.52 -2.65
C VAL A 106 -5.40 -7.72 -3.47
N GLU A 107 -5.30 -8.91 -2.90
CA GLU A 107 -5.64 -10.16 -3.56
C GLU A 107 -6.92 -10.74 -2.97
N GLY A 108 -7.82 -11.24 -3.82
CA GLY A 108 -9.03 -11.93 -3.40
C GLY A 108 -9.26 -13.22 -4.17
N THR A 109 -10.08 -14.10 -3.60
CA THR A 109 -10.54 -15.32 -4.28
C THR A 109 -11.94 -15.10 -4.85
N ALA A 110 -12.11 -15.27 -6.16
CA ALA A 110 -13.37 -15.06 -6.86
C ALA A 110 -14.37 -16.23 -6.75
N VAL A 111 -13.92 -17.36 -6.21
CA VAL A 111 -14.75 -18.53 -5.92
C VAL A 111 -14.52 -19.00 -4.49
N ASP A 112 -15.59 -19.47 -3.84
CA ASP A 112 -15.52 -20.05 -2.49
C ASP A 112 -15.08 -21.52 -2.50
N ALA A 113 -15.02 -22.13 -1.32
CA ALA A 113 -14.64 -23.52 -1.13
C ALA A 113 -15.60 -24.53 -1.78
N ASP A 114 -16.86 -24.14 -2.03
CA ASP A 114 -17.88 -24.94 -2.71
C ASP A 114 -17.91 -24.68 -4.23
N GLY A 115 -16.99 -23.84 -4.73
CA GLY A 115 -16.89 -23.45 -6.14
C GLY A 115 -17.96 -22.47 -6.60
N LYS A 116 -18.63 -21.77 -5.68
CA LYS A 116 -19.60 -20.72 -6.00
C LYS A 116 -18.90 -19.38 -6.23
N PRO A 117 -19.44 -18.53 -7.12
CA PRO A 117 -18.89 -17.21 -7.32
C PRO A 117 -19.06 -16.36 -6.06
N CYS A 118 -18.02 -15.58 -5.75
CA CYS A 118 -18.03 -14.64 -4.65
C CYS A 118 -18.77 -13.34 -4.99
N PRO A 119 -19.17 -12.55 -3.98
CA PRO A 119 -19.69 -11.20 -4.19
C PRO A 119 -18.72 -10.31 -4.97
N THR A 120 -19.27 -9.40 -5.76
CA THR A 120 -18.52 -8.35 -6.45
C THR A 120 -18.61 -7.06 -5.65
N TYR A 121 -17.47 -6.57 -5.17
CA TYR A 121 -17.37 -5.26 -4.53
C TYR A 121 -17.07 -4.16 -5.55
N THR A 122 -17.48 -2.93 -5.27
CA THR A 122 -17.31 -1.77 -6.16
C THR A 122 -16.27 -0.76 -5.69
N ASP A 123 -15.84 -0.90 -4.45
CA ASP A 123 -14.89 -0.01 -3.80
C ASP A 123 -14.15 -0.74 -2.67
N LEU A 124 -13.02 -0.16 -2.27
CA LEU A 124 -12.24 -0.57 -1.11
C LEU A 124 -12.07 0.64 -0.18
N MET A 125 -12.11 0.39 1.11
CA MET A 125 -11.77 1.35 2.15
C MET A 125 -10.32 1.08 2.56
N VAL A 126 -9.43 2.04 2.28
CA VAL A 126 -7.98 1.88 2.44
C VAL A 126 -7.44 2.89 3.43
N ASN A 127 -6.76 2.40 4.46
CA ASN A 127 -5.94 3.22 5.33
C ASN A 127 -4.47 2.94 4.97
N PRO A 128 -3.69 3.93 4.51
CA PRO A 128 -2.24 3.77 4.33
C PRO A 128 -1.55 3.23 5.59
N PRO A 129 -0.37 2.60 5.47
CA PRO A 129 0.36 2.09 6.63
C PRO A 129 0.63 3.19 7.66
N ASP A 130 0.39 2.88 8.95
CA ASP A 130 0.63 3.76 10.10
C ASP A 130 -0.08 5.13 10.06
N THR A 131 -1.11 5.29 9.22
CA THR A 131 -1.97 6.48 9.20
C THR A 131 -3.34 6.19 9.83
N THR A 132 -4.22 7.19 9.91
CA THR A 132 -5.57 7.03 10.49
C THR A 132 -6.71 7.36 9.54
N ASP A 133 -6.41 7.98 8.40
CA ASP A 133 -7.45 8.41 7.46
C ASP A 133 -7.76 7.28 6.49
N VAL A 134 -9.06 7.04 6.33
CA VAL A 134 -9.59 6.04 5.41
C VAL A 134 -9.94 6.70 4.08
N ALA A 135 -9.29 6.26 3.01
CA ALA A 135 -9.62 6.62 1.64
C ALA A 135 -10.56 5.56 1.04
N THR A 136 -11.72 5.99 0.52
CA THR A 136 -12.56 5.12 -0.31
C THR A 136 -12.06 5.19 -1.76
N VAL A 137 -11.59 4.06 -2.28
CA VAL A 137 -11.11 3.95 -3.66
C VAL A 137 -12.05 3.09 -4.49
N SER A 138 -12.47 3.60 -5.65
CA SER A 138 -13.27 2.83 -6.60
C SER A 138 -12.44 1.69 -7.19
N ALA A 139 -12.88 0.45 -6.98
CA ALA A 139 -12.23 -0.75 -7.47
C ALA A 139 -13.26 -1.90 -7.52
N THR A 140 -13.43 -2.51 -8.69
CA THR A 140 -14.31 -3.67 -8.82
C THR A 140 -13.53 -4.96 -8.57
N ILE A 141 -13.89 -5.74 -7.56
CA ILE A 141 -13.22 -7.01 -7.24
C ILE A 141 -14.21 -8.09 -6.77
N ASP A 142 -14.10 -9.30 -7.32
CA ASP A 142 -14.82 -10.46 -6.82
C ASP A 142 -14.02 -11.10 -5.68
N ALA A 143 -14.59 -11.21 -4.49
CA ALA A 143 -13.87 -11.72 -3.33
C ALA A 143 -14.75 -12.37 -2.26
N CYS A 144 -14.36 -13.55 -1.78
CA CYS A 144 -14.92 -14.13 -0.54
C CYS A 144 -14.02 -13.84 0.67
N ALA A 145 -12.73 -13.65 0.41
CA ALA A 145 -11.72 -13.24 1.37
C ALA A 145 -10.75 -12.28 0.65
N LEU A 146 -10.09 -11.43 1.42
CA LEU A 146 -9.05 -10.52 0.92
C LEU A 146 -7.74 -10.76 1.67
N GLN A 147 -6.65 -10.56 0.95
CA GLN A 147 -5.30 -10.45 1.45
C GLN A 147 -4.74 -9.11 1.00
N VAL A 148 -3.88 -8.52 1.82
CA VAL A 148 -3.12 -7.33 1.44
C VAL A 148 -1.64 -7.63 1.56
N HIS A 149 -0.89 -7.29 0.53
CA HIS A 149 0.55 -7.46 0.48
C HIS A 149 1.29 -6.20 0.96
N PRO A 150 2.56 -6.32 1.37
CA PRO A 150 3.33 -5.16 1.81
C PRO A 150 3.45 -4.10 0.72
N ILE A 151 3.56 -2.85 1.15
CA ILE A 151 3.90 -1.76 0.25
C ILE A 151 5.33 -1.94 -0.29
N THR A 152 5.52 -1.75 -1.59
CA THR A 152 6.82 -1.76 -2.26
C THR A 152 6.97 -0.51 -3.13
N ALA A 153 8.20 -0.11 -3.42
CA ALA A 153 8.44 0.93 -4.42
C ALA A 153 8.07 0.44 -5.83
N VAL A 154 7.66 1.38 -6.69
CA VAL A 154 7.44 1.17 -8.13
C VAL A 154 8.73 1.39 -8.91
#